data_AF-A0A658BKZ5-F1
#
_entry.id   AF-A0A658BKZ5-F1
#
_cell.length_a   1.000
_cell.length_b   1.000
_cell.length_c   1.000
_cell.angle_alpha   90.00
_cell.angle_beta   90.00
_cell.angle_gamma   90.00
#
_symmetry.space_group_name_H-M   'P 1'
#
loop_
_entity.id
_entity.type
_entity.pdbx_description
1 polymer ?
#
loop_
_entity_poly.entity_id
_entity_poly.type
_entity_poly.pdbx_seq_one_letter_code
_entity_poly.pdbx_strand_id
1 'polypeptide(L)'
;MRAISPAGRAWLRFKSNRRGYVSLWIFLILFVLSLGAEMLSNDKPLLVSYQGEYYFPVVKNYPETVFGGDFASETDYNDPFIVERITSAGNWAWFPINRYSFNSINYFAELPNPAAPSRQNLLGTDDRGRDVLARLIYGFRISVLFAMALTLVGTLAGILAGALQGYLGGRFDLVFQRFMEVWGSMPELYLLII
;
A
#
# COMPACT_ATOMS: atom_id res chain seq x y z
N MET A 1 29.29 -0.20 35.82
CA MET A 1 28.20 -0.83 35.04
C MET A 1 27.37 0.27 34.41
N ARG A 2 27.19 0.32 33.08
CA ARG A 2 26.37 1.37 32.45
C ARG A 2 24.90 1.12 32.77
N ALA A 3 24.24 2.09 33.40
CA ALA A 3 22.81 2.02 33.68
C ALA A 3 22.03 1.99 32.36
N ILE A 4 21.11 1.03 32.22
CA ILE A 4 20.29 0.88 31.02
C ILE A 4 19.21 1.99 31.04
N SER A 5 19.06 2.71 29.93
CA SER A 5 18.05 3.76 29.78
C SER A 5 16.61 3.21 29.99
N PRO A 6 15.63 4.04 30.37
CA PRO A 6 14.23 3.61 30.48
C PRO A 6 13.71 2.93 29.21
N ALA A 7 14.07 3.45 28.04
CA ALA A 7 13.76 2.86 26.74
C ALA A 7 14.44 1.48 26.55
N GLY A 8 15.71 1.35 26.94
CA GLY A 8 16.42 0.06 26.90
C GLY A 8 15.76 -1.01 27.77
N ARG A 9 15.28 -0.62 28.97
CA ARG A 9 14.52 -1.53 29.85
C ARG A 9 13.16 -1.90 29.29
N ALA A 10 12.46 -0.97 28.63
CA ALA A 10 11.20 -1.28 27.93
C ALA A 10 11.43 -2.26 26.78
N TRP A 11 12.49 -2.06 25.99
CA TRP A 11 12.83 -2.94 24.87
C TRP A 11 13.18 -4.36 25.30
N LEU A 12 13.95 -4.52 26.38
CA LEU A 12 14.27 -5.84 26.94
C LEU A 12 13.00 -6.58 27.42
N ARG A 13 12.06 -5.84 28.04
CA ARG A 13 10.74 -6.38 28.42
C ARG A 13 9.87 -6.75 27.22
N PHE A 14 9.97 -6.00 26.12
CA PHE A 14 9.27 -6.36 24.89
C PHE A 14 9.86 -7.63 24.24
N LYS A 15 11.19 -7.73 24.17
CA LYS A 15 11.90 -8.90 23.64
C LYS A 15 11.64 -10.19 24.42
N SER A 16 11.35 -10.12 25.71
CA SER A 16 10.98 -11.31 26.48
C SER A 16 9.62 -11.88 26.04
N ASN A 17 8.73 -11.05 25.47
CA ASN A 17 7.51 -11.51 24.84
C ASN A 17 7.78 -11.99 23.40
N ARG A 18 8.04 -13.30 23.25
CA ARG A 18 8.35 -13.93 21.96
C ARG A 18 7.28 -13.67 20.89
N ARG A 19 5.99 -13.72 21.25
CA ARG A 19 4.89 -13.51 20.30
C ARG A 19 4.89 -12.07 19.79
N GLY A 20 4.97 -11.10 20.69
CA GLY A 20 5.06 -9.69 20.33
C GLY A 20 6.26 -9.38 19.44
N TYR A 21 7.42 -9.95 19.77
CA TYR A 21 8.64 -9.76 18.99
C TYR A 21 8.56 -10.37 17.58
N VAL A 22 8.01 -11.58 17.44
CA VAL A 22 7.81 -12.21 16.13
C VAL A 22 6.78 -11.43 15.30
N SER A 23 5.66 -11.03 15.89
CA SER A 23 4.64 -10.22 15.22
C SER A 23 5.22 -8.89 14.71
N LEU A 24 6.10 -8.24 15.47
CA LEU A 24 6.79 -7.03 15.03
C LEU A 24 7.62 -7.29 13.78
N TRP A 25 8.39 -8.39 13.74
CA TRP A 25 9.19 -8.73 12.56
C TRP A 25 8.34 -9.07 11.35
N ILE A 26 7.28 -9.86 11.51
CA ILE A 26 6.33 -10.16 10.43
C ILE A 26 5.75 -8.86 9.89
N PHE A 27 5.27 -7.99 10.77
CA PHE A 27 4.72 -6.70 10.40
C PHE A 27 5.75 -5.82 9.65
N LEU A 28 6.98 -5.71 10.16
CA LEU A 28 8.03 -4.92 9.53
C LEU A 28 8.40 -5.46 8.14
N ILE A 29 8.50 -6.79 7.98
CA ILE A 29 8.78 -7.41 6.68
C ILE A 29 7.64 -7.13 5.70
N LEU A 30 6.38 -7.36 6.10
CA LEU A 30 5.22 -7.07 5.26
C LEU A 30 5.16 -5.59 4.90
N PHE A 31 5.44 -4.70 5.84
CA PHE A 31 5.43 -3.26 5.62
C PHE A 31 6.51 -2.84 4.62
N VAL A 32 7.75 -3.27 4.81
CA VAL A 32 8.85 -2.98 3.88
C VAL A 32 8.56 -3.53 2.48
N LEU A 33 8.05 -4.75 2.38
CA LEU A 33 7.64 -5.32 1.09
C LEU A 33 6.50 -4.52 0.45
N SER A 34 5.52 -4.08 1.24
CA SER A 34 4.41 -3.27 0.74
C SER A 34 4.85 -1.89 0.26
N LEU A 35 5.91 -1.29 0.83
CA LEU A 35 6.46 -0.02 0.34
C LEU A 35 6.92 -0.14 -1.12
N GLY A 36 7.48 -1.29 -1.50
CA GLY A 36 7.83 -1.66 -2.87
C GLY A 36 6.73 -2.40 -3.63
N ALA A 37 5.44 -2.12 -3.35
CA ALA A 37 4.32 -2.83 -3.96
C ALA A 37 4.39 -2.86 -5.50
N GLU A 38 4.85 -1.77 -6.14
CA GLU A 38 5.00 -1.67 -7.59
C GLU A 38 6.05 -2.65 -8.16
N MET A 39 6.99 -3.10 -7.34
CA MET A 39 7.97 -4.13 -7.74
C MET A 39 7.44 -5.54 -7.53
N LEU A 40 6.53 -5.70 -6.55
CA LEU A 40 5.95 -6.99 -6.19
C LEU A 40 4.72 -7.34 -7.03
N SER A 41 3.88 -6.34 -7.29
CA SER A 41 2.57 -6.47 -7.90
C SER A 41 2.30 -5.27 -8.80
N ASN A 42 2.43 -5.43 -10.12
CA ASN A 42 2.15 -4.35 -11.06
C ASN A 42 1.70 -4.90 -12.40
N ASP A 43 0.83 -4.16 -13.08
CA ASP A 43 0.33 -4.51 -14.42
C ASP A 43 1.36 -4.22 -15.53
N LYS A 44 2.37 -3.40 -15.23
CA LYS A 44 3.47 -3.08 -16.12
C LYS A 44 4.73 -3.88 -15.79
N PRO A 45 5.45 -4.40 -16.80
CA PRO A 45 6.77 -4.98 -16.58
C PRO A 45 7.76 -3.90 -16.13
N LEU A 46 8.78 -4.35 -15.38
CA LEU A 46 9.85 -3.50 -14.87
C LEU A 46 10.77 -3.03 -16.01
N LEU A 47 11.05 -3.94 -16.95
CA LEU A 47 11.94 -3.73 -18.08
C LEU A 47 11.46 -4.56 -19.26
N VAL A 48 11.49 -3.99 -20.46
CA VAL A 48 11.19 -4.67 -21.72
C VAL A 48 12.32 -4.38 -22.70
N SER A 49 12.87 -5.42 -23.31
CA SER A 49 13.77 -5.33 -24.45
C SER A 49 12.97 -5.68 -25.70
N TYR A 50 12.73 -4.69 -26.56
CA TYR A 50 11.94 -4.87 -27.78
C TYR A 50 12.69 -4.29 -28.98
N GLN A 51 12.97 -5.14 -29.97
CA GLN A 51 13.70 -4.80 -31.21
C GLN A 51 15.08 -4.13 -30.97
N GLY A 52 15.78 -4.53 -29.91
CA GLY A 52 17.11 -4.00 -29.55
C GLY A 52 17.09 -2.74 -28.68
N GLU A 53 15.90 -2.17 -28.40
CA GLU A 53 15.74 -1.02 -27.52
C GLU A 53 15.18 -1.42 -26.14
N TYR A 54 15.59 -0.70 -25.10
CA TYR A 54 15.13 -0.92 -23.74
C TYR A 54 14.05 0.07 -23.33
N TYR A 55 12.97 -0.46 -22.77
CA TYR A 55 11.82 0.29 -22.28
C TYR A 55 11.63 0.02 -20.79
N PHE A 56 11.26 1.06 -20.05
CA PHE A 56 10.94 0.97 -18.62
C PHE A 56 9.47 1.34 -18.35
N PRO A 57 8.50 0.44 -18.61
CA PRO A 57 7.08 0.73 -18.50
C PRO A 57 6.62 1.15 -17.11
N VAL A 58 7.30 0.68 -16.06
CA VAL A 58 7.00 1.08 -14.67
C VAL A 58 7.22 2.58 -14.41
N VAL A 59 8.08 3.24 -15.19
CA VAL A 59 8.41 4.68 -15.03
C VAL A 59 7.69 5.54 -16.05
N LYS A 60 7.50 5.03 -17.27
CA LYS A 60 6.94 5.78 -18.40
C LYS A 60 5.90 4.95 -19.12
N ASN A 61 4.77 5.58 -19.45
CA ASN A 61 3.73 4.96 -20.25
C ASN A 61 4.12 5.00 -21.74
N TYR A 62 3.93 3.88 -22.42
CA TYR A 62 4.20 3.73 -23.85
C TYR A 62 2.91 3.34 -24.56
N PRO A 63 2.64 3.87 -25.76
CA PRO A 63 1.48 3.49 -26.52
C PRO A 63 1.64 2.10 -27.16
N GLU A 64 0.53 1.42 -27.40
CA GLU A 64 0.51 0.03 -27.91
C GLU A 64 1.23 -0.09 -29.26
N THR A 65 1.18 0.97 -30.08
CA THR A 65 1.90 1.08 -31.36
C THR A 65 3.39 0.82 -31.25
N VAL A 66 4.02 1.07 -30.09
CA VAL A 66 5.46 0.80 -29.87
C VAL A 66 5.75 -0.70 -29.92
N PHE A 67 4.83 -1.52 -29.41
CA PHE A 67 5.00 -2.98 -29.32
C PHE A 67 4.27 -3.73 -30.44
N GLY A 68 3.80 -3.00 -31.45
CA GLY A 68 3.12 -3.54 -32.63
C GLY A 68 1.60 -3.66 -32.51
N GLY A 69 0.99 -2.97 -31.54
CA GLY A 69 -0.46 -2.77 -31.47
C GLY A 69 -0.97 -1.69 -32.42
N ASP A 70 -2.29 -1.58 -32.56
CA ASP A 70 -2.93 -0.69 -33.53
C ASP A 70 -3.34 0.67 -32.95
N PHE A 71 -3.40 0.78 -31.62
CA PHE A 71 -3.93 1.96 -30.93
C PHE A 71 -2.84 2.81 -30.26
N ALA A 72 -3.05 4.12 -30.26
CA ALA A 72 -2.20 5.09 -29.56
C ALA A 72 -2.56 5.22 -28.06
N SER A 73 -3.36 4.29 -27.52
CA SER A 73 -3.67 4.15 -26.09
C SER A 73 -2.49 3.57 -25.32
N GLU A 74 -2.54 3.68 -24.00
CA GLU A 74 -1.56 3.08 -23.10
C GLU A 74 -1.55 1.55 -23.24
N THR A 75 -0.34 0.97 -23.38
CA THR A 75 -0.16 -0.47 -23.58
C THR A 75 -0.70 -1.28 -22.40
N ASP A 76 -1.62 -2.21 -22.69
CA ASP A 76 -1.98 -3.31 -21.78
C ASP A 76 -0.96 -4.45 -21.91
N TYR A 77 -0.07 -4.56 -20.93
CA TYR A 77 0.97 -5.61 -20.92
C TYR A 77 0.44 -6.98 -20.45
N ASN A 78 -0.83 -7.09 -20.10
CA ASN A 78 -1.51 -8.36 -19.84
C ASN A 78 -2.25 -8.88 -21.07
N ASP A 79 -2.38 -8.09 -22.14
CA ASP A 79 -2.92 -8.57 -23.41
C ASP A 79 -2.03 -9.70 -23.97
N PRO A 80 -2.59 -10.90 -24.22
CA PRO A 80 -1.86 -12.02 -24.81
C PRO A 80 -1.11 -11.66 -26.09
N PHE A 81 -1.67 -10.78 -26.93
CA PHE A 81 -1.02 -10.32 -28.16
C PHE A 81 0.25 -9.52 -27.86
N ILE A 82 0.18 -8.56 -26.92
CA ILE A 82 1.34 -7.76 -26.52
C ILE A 82 2.38 -8.64 -25.83
N VAL A 83 1.96 -9.53 -24.92
CA VAL A 83 2.84 -10.47 -24.22
C VAL A 83 3.61 -11.33 -25.22
N GLU A 84 2.94 -11.87 -26.24
CA GLU A 84 3.60 -12.65 -27.28
C GLU A 84 4.66 -11.82 -28.01
N ARG A 85 4.36 -10.57 -28.37
CA ARG A 85 5.28 -9.68 -29.10
C ARG A 85 6.53 -9.31 -28.30
N ILE A 86 6.38 -9.03 -27.00
CA ILE A 86 7.49 -8.61 -26.14
C ILE A 86 8.30 -9.77 -25.56
N THR A 87 7.85 -11.02 -25.76
CA THR A 87 8.57 -12.23 -25.29
C THR A 87 9.06 -13.13 -26.42
N SER A 88 8.66 -12.87 -27.67
CA SER A 88 9.06 -13.64 -28.85
C SER A 88 10.15 -12.95 -29.68
N ALA A 89 10.71 -13.68 -30.64
CA ALA A 89 11.65 -13.14 -31.64
C ALA A 89 12.90 -12.43 -31.06
N GLY A 90 13.39 -12.90 -29.91
CA GLY A 90 14.57 -12.34 -29.23
C GLY A 90 14.25 -11.17 -28.28
N ASN A 91 12.98 -10.76 -28.20
CA ASN A 91 12.50 -9.82 -27.20
C ASN A 91 12.33 -10.52 -25.85
N TRP A 92 12.43 -9.76 -24.78
CA TRP A 92 12.14 -10.27 -23.44
C TRP A 92 11.60 -9.17 -22.55
N ALA A 93 10.80 -9.56 -21.55
CA ALA A 93 10.23 -8.65 -20.57
C ALA A 93 10.40 -9.23 -19.17
N TRP A 94 10.76 -8.38 -18.21
CA TRP A 94 10.85 -8.73 -16.81
C TRP A 94 9.62 -8.24 -16.06
N PHE A 95 8.77 -9.19 -15.69
CA PHE A 95 7.54 -8.91 -14.94
C PHE A 95 7.75 -8.96 -13.43
N PRO A 96 6.94 -8.20 -12.66
CA PRO A 96 6.75 -8.42 -11.23
C PRO A 96 6.25 -9.83 -10.90
N ILE A 97 6.31 -10.20 -9.63
CA ILE A 97 5.80 -11.50 -9.13
C ILE A 97 4.31 -11.63 -9.41
N ASN A 98 3.54 -10.57 -9.17
CA ASN A 98 2.12 -10.49 -9.53
C ASN A 98 1.92 -9.47 -10.65
N ARG A 99 1.31 -9.88 -11.77
CA ARG A 99 1.17 -9.04 -12.98
C ARG A 99 -0.04 -8.12 -12.97
N TYR A 100 -0.49 -7.73 -11.77
CA TYR A 100 -1.68 -6.93 -11.58
C TYR A 100 -1.39 -5.77 -10.64
N SER A 101 -1.89 -4.59 -11.00
CA SER A 101 -1.94 -3.43 -10.11
C SER A 101 -3.24 -3.47 -9.29
N PHE A 102 -3.35 -2.60 -8.27
CA PHE A 102 -4.56 -2.56 -7.43
C PHE A 102 -5.84 -2.20 -8.20
N ASN A 103 -5.72 -1.58 -9.38
CA ASN A 103 -6.85 -1.13 -10.18
C ASN A 103 -6.93 -1.82 -11.56
N SER A 104 -5.96 -2.65 -11.94
CA SER A 104 -6.01 -3.40 -13.18
C SER A 104 -7.16 -4.40 -13.15
N ILE A 105 -7.98 -4.40 -14.20
CA ILE A 105 -9.06 -5.36 -14.41
C ILE A 105 -8.50 -6.51 -15.26
N ASN A 106 -8.74 -7.75 -14.86
CA ASN A 106 -8.39 -8.91 -15.68
C ASN A 106 -9.46 -9.13 -16.76
N TYR A 107 -9.25 -8.53 -17.93
CA TYR A 107 -10.15 -8.66 -19.08
C TYR A 107 -10.12 -10.06 -19.73
N PHE A 108 -9.03 -10.80 -19.53
CA PHE A 108 -8.79 -12.12 -20.13
C PHE A 108 -9.06 -13.28 -19.15
N ALA A 109 -9.82 -13.01 -18.09
CA ALA A 109 -10.18 -14.02 -17.10
C ALA A 109 -11.04 -15.13 -17.72
N GLU A 110 -10.67 -16.39 -17.44
CA GLU A 110 -11.40 -17.58 -17.92
C GLU A 110 -12.73 -17.81 -17.17
N LEU A 111 -12.84 -17.29 -15.95
CA LEU A 111 -13.98 -17.48 -15.06
C LEU A 111 -14.74 -16.16 -14.87
N PRO A 112 -16.08 -16.21 -14.65
CA PRO A 112 -16.85 -15.02 -14.34
C PRO A 112 -16.41 -14.40 -13.00
N ASN A 113 -16.47 -13.08 -12.93
CA ASN A 113 -16.15 -12.34 -11.71
C ASN A 113 -17.35 -12.30 -10.76
N PRO A 114 -17.15 -12.42 -9.44
CA PRO A 114 -15.88 -12.70 -8.75
C PRO A 114 -15.42 -14.14 -8.93
N ALA A 115 -14.14 -14.33 -9.25
CA ALA A 115 -13.54 -15.64 -9.47
C ALA A 115 -12.79 -16.14 -8.22
N ALA A 116 -12.84 -17.46 -8.01
CA ALA A 116 -12.08 -18.12 -6.95
C ALA A 116 -10.55 -18.03 -7.18
N PRO A 117 -9.72 -18.28 -6.15
CA PRO A 117 -8.26 -18.32 -6.29
C PRO A 117 -7.77 -19.19 -7.44
N SER A 118 -6.87 -18.66 -8.26
CA SER A 118 -6.31 -19.31 -9.45
C SER A 118 -4.81 -19.05 -9.57
N ARG A 119 -4.15 -19.69 -10.54
CA ARG A 119 -2.72 -19.42 -10.83
C ARG A 119 -2.48 -18.04 -11.41
N GLN A 120 -3.48 -17.45 -12.09
CA GLN A 120 -3.41 -16.09 -12.59
C GLN A 120 -3.65 -15.10 -11.46
N ASN A 121 -4.68 -15.32 -10.64
CA ASN A 121 -5.05 -14.47 -9.50
C ASN A 121 -4.97 -15.28 -8.20
N LEU A 122 -3.84 -15.19 -7.50
CA LEU A 122 -3.50 -16.04 -6.34
C LEU A 122 -4.55 -16.07 -5.24
N LEU A 123 -5.28 -14.97 -5.03
CA LEU A 123 -6.36 -14.85 -4.04
C LEU A 123 -7.75 -14.64 -4.69
N GLY A 124 -7.84 -14.81 -6.02
CA GLY A 124 -9.06 -14.59 -6.80
C GLY A 124 -9.26 -13.14 -7.20
N THR A 125 -10.45 -12.85 -7.74
CA THR A 125 -10.84 -11.51 -8.21
C THR A 125 -12.04 -10.95 -7.45
N ASP A 126 -12.16 -9.62 -7.40
CA ASP A 126 -13.34 -8.95 -6.88
C ASP A 126 -14.51 -8.93 -7.87
N ASP A 127 -15.62 -8.30 -7.48
CA ASP A 127 -16.84 -8.14 -8.28
C ASP A 127 -16.60 -7.47 -9.66
N ARG A 128 -15.52 -6.71 -9.80
CA ARG A 128 -15.13 -6.01 -11.03
C ARG A 128 -13.98 -6.69 -11.77
N GLY A 129 -13.50 -7.84 -11.31
CA GLY A 129 -12.39 -8.56 -11.94
C GLY A 129 -11.00 -8.04 -11.60
N ARG A 130 -10.84 -7.27 -10.52
CA ARG A 130 -9.53 -6.81 -10.04
C ARG A 130 -8.90 -7.86 -9.13
N ASP A 131 -7.58 -8.00 -9.21
CA ASP A 131 -6.82 -8.98 -8.42
C ASP A 131 -6.87 -8.66 -6.92
N VAL A 132 -7.35 -9.61 -6.10
CA VAL A 132 -7.51 -9.41 -4.65
C VAL A 132 -6.15 -9.30 -3.95
N LEU A 133 -5.13 -10.05 -4.40
CA LEU A 133 -3.80 -10.02 -3.79
C LEU A 133 -3.14 -8.65 -3.96
N ALA A 134 -3.16 -8.10 -5.18
CA ALA A 134 -2.68 -6.76 -5.47
C ALA A 134 -3.37 -5.73 -4.56
N ARG A 135 -4.70 -5.77 -4.46
CA ARG A 135 -5.45 -4.85 -3.60
C ARG A 135 -5.06 -4.95 -2.12
N LEU A 136 -4.79 -6.15 -1.62
CA LEU A 136 -4.35 -6.34 -0.24
C LEU A 136 -2.95 -5.76 0.00
N ILE A 137 -2.01 -5.98 -0.91
CA ILE A 137 -0.64 -5.45 -0.79
C ILE A 137 -0.67 -3.90 -0.77
N TYR A 138 -1.36 -3.29 -1.74
CA TYR A 138 -1.47 -1.84 -1.84
C TYR A 138 -2.31 -1.24 -0.71
N GLY A 139 -3.43 -1.88 -0.35
CA GLY A 139 -4.32 -1.46 0.74
C GLY A 139 -3.64 -1.52 2.10
N PHE A 140 -2.84 -2.56 2.36
CA PHE A 140 -2.03 -2.67 3.57
C PHE A 140 -1.02 -1.52 3.67
N ARG A 141 -0.28 -1.20 2.59
CA ARG A 141 0.64 -0.05 2.54
C ARG A 141 -0.07 1.24 2.94
N ILE A 142 -1.19 1.55 2.27
CA ILE A 142 -1.92 2.81 2.50
C ILE A 142 -2.43 2.87 3.95
N SER A 143 -2.98 1.77 4.46
CA SER A 143 -3.54 1.70 5.82
C SER A 143 -2.48 1.95 6.89
N VAL A 144 -1.30 1.33 6.75
CA VAL A 144 -0.20 1.50 7.71
C VAL A 144 0.38 2.91 7.65
N LEU A 145 0.63 3.44 6.44
CA LEU A 145 1.16 4.80 6.27
C LEU A 145 0.18 5.84 6.82
N PHE A 146 -1.11 5.67 6.57
CA PHE A 146 -2.15 6.54 7.10
C PHE A 146 -2.20 6.50 8.63
N ALA A 147 -2.20 5.32 9.24
CA ALA A 147 -2.21 5.17 10.70
C ALA A 147 -0.96 5.79 11.36
N MET A 148 0.22 5.61 10.75
CA MET A 148 1.46 6.22 11.22
C MET A 148 1.41 7.75 11.13
N ALA A 149 0.96 8.29 10.00
CA ALA A 149 0.81 9.73 9.81
C ALA A 149 -0.20 10.33 10.80
N LEU A 150 -1.36 9.71 10.94
CA LEU A 150 -2.41 10.13 11.88
C LEU A 150 -1.92 10.12 13.33
N THR A 151 -1.23 9.06 13.73
CA THR A 151 -0.66 8.96 15.08
C THR A 151 0.37 10.04 15.33
N LEU A 152 1.28 10.27 14.37
CA LEU A 152 2.33 11.28 14.51
C LEU A 152 1.73 12.69 14.60
N VAL A 153 0.88 13.06 13.65
CA VAL A 153 0.25 14.39 13.61
C VAL A 153 -0.66 14.60 14.81
N GLY A 154 -1.49 13.60 15.16
CA GLY A 154 -2.38 13.67 16.33
C GLY A 154 -1.62 13.78 17.64
N THR A 155 -0.51 13.05 17.80
CA THR A 155 0.34 13.14 18.98
C THR A 155 1.00 14.52 19.08
N LEU A 156 1.55 15.04 17.98
CA LEU A 156 2.14 16.39 17.97
C LEU A 156 1.10 17.47 18.28
N ALA A 157 -0.07 17.41 17.66
CA ALA A 157 -1.16 18.34 17.92
C ALA A 157 -1.63 18.27 19.38
N GLY A 158 -1.80 17.06 19.94
CA GLY A 158 -2.18 16.86 21.33
C GLY A 158 -1.14 17.35 22.33
N ILE A 159 0.15 17.11 22.07
CA ILE A 159 1.26 17.62 22.89
C ILE A 159 1.27 19.15 22.86
N LEU A 160 1.14 19.77 21.69
CA LEU A 160 1.13 21.22 21.55
C LEU A 160 -0.08 21.85 22.25
N ALA A 161 -1.28 21.30 22.05
CA ALA A 161 -2.49 21.76 22.72
C ALA A 161 -2.37 21.65 24.24
N GLY A 162 -1.95 20.49 24.75
CA GLY A 162 -1.75 20.27 26.18
C GLY A 162 -0.66 21.17 26.78
N ALA A 163 0.44 21.39 26.06
CA ALA A 163 1.51 22.30 26.49
C ALA A 163 1.02 23.75 26.57
N LEU A 164 0.23 24.21 25.59
CA LEU A 164 -0.36 25.55 25.58
C LEU A 164 -1.36 25.73 26.73
N GLN A 165 -2.23 24.74 26.96
CA GLN A 165 -3.16 24.74 28.10
C GLN A 165 -2.43 24.83 29.44
N GLY A 166 -1.38 24.01 29.63
CA GLY A 166 -0.59 24.00 30.86
C GLY A 166 0.24 25.27 31.06
N TYR A 167 0.75 25.89 29.99
CA TYR A 167 1.57 27.10 30.06
C TYR A 167 0.74 28.38 30.29
N LEU A 168 -0.34 28.57 29.53
CA LEU A 168 -1.19 29.77 29.62
C LEU A 168 -2.15 29.72 30.80
N GLY A 169 -2.68 28.53 31.13
CA GLY A 169 -3.59 28.30 32.25
C GLY A 169 -4.88 29.14 32.24
N GLY A 170 -5.60 29.10 33.35
CA GLY A 170 -6.76 29.96 33.61
C GLY A 170 -7.90 29.81 32.60
N ARG A 171 -8.32 30.93 31.99
CA ARG A 171 -9.47 30.95 31.05
C ARG A 171 -9.19 30.17 29.76
N PHE A 172 -7.95 30.16 29.29
CA PHE A 172 -7.59 29.44 28.06
C PHE A 172 -7.77 27.92 28.24
N ASP A 173 -7.29 27.40 29.36
CA ASP A 173 -7.46 25.99 29.73
C ASP A 173 -8.94 25.62 29.91
N LEU A 174 -9.71 26.42 30.65
CA LEU A 174 -11.15 26.21 30.84
C LEU A 174 -11.91 26.14 29.51
N VAL A 175 -11.64 27.05 28.56
CA VAL A 175 -12.32 27.04 27.25
C VAL A 175 -11.98 25.77 26.46
N PHE A 176 -10.70 25.39 26.42
CA PHE A 176 -10.27 24.19 25.70
C PHE A 176 -10.83 22.91 26.33
N GLN A 177 -10.90 22.84 27.66
CA GLN A 177 -11.53 21.73 28.37
C GLN A 177 -13.02 21.60 28.00
N ARG A 178 -13.77 22.72 27.98
CA ARG A 178 -15.19 22.70 27.55
C ARG A 178 -15.35 22.27 26.10
N PHE A 179 -14.46 22.72 25.22
CA PHE A 179 -14.46 22.26 23.83
C PHE A 179 -14.25 20.74 23.73
N MET A 180 -13.28 20.19 24.46
CA MET A 180 -13.00 18.75 24.46
C MET A 180 -14.15 17.93 25.07
N GLU A 181 -14.82 18.44 26.10
CA GLU A 181 -16.02 17.82 26.67
C GLU A 181 -17.17 17.76 25.65
N VAL A 182 -17.43 18.87 24.95
CA VAL A 182 -18.45 18.92 23.89
C VAL A 182 -18.09 17.96 22.76
N TRP A 183 -16.83 17.98 22.30
CA TRP A 183 -16.36 17.08 21.26
C TRP A 183 -16.50 15.61 21.66
N GLY A 184 -16.06 15.26 22.86
CA GLY A 184 -16.16 13.89 23.39
C GLY A 184 -17.58 13.45 23.74
N SER A 185 -18.53 14.38 23.87
CA SER A 185 -19.95 14.06 24.06
C SER A 185 -20.67 13.70 22.77
N MET A 186 -20.07 13.99 21.61
CA MET A 186 -20.68 13.66 20.31
C MET A 186 -20.68 12.14 20.11
N PRO A 187 -21.80 11.54 19.68
CA PRO A 187 -21.85 10.11 19.41
C PRO A 187 -20.89 9.72 18.28
N GLU A 188 -19.89 8.88 18.59
CA GLU A 188 -18.86 8.46 17.64
C GLU A 188 -19.47 7.84 16.35
N LEU A 189 -20.52 7.03 16.49
CA LEU A 189 -21.23 6.44 15.36
C LEU A 189 -21.80 7.48 14.39
N TYR A 190 -22.31 8.61 14.89
CA TYR A 190 -22.85 9.66 14.01
C TYR A 190 -21.74 10.36 13.23
N LEU A 191 -20.56 10.55 13.83
CA LEU A 191 -19.40 11.16 13.16
C LEU A 191 -18.81 10.23 12.08
N LEU A 192 -18.94 8.91 12.23
CA LEU A 192 -18.40 7.93 11.28
C LEU A 192 -19.32 7.65 10.08
N ILE A 193 -20.63 7.90 10.19
CA ILE A 193 -21.61 7.59 9.15
C ILE A 193 -21.72 8.69 8.08
N ILE A 194 -21.42 9.95 8.45
CA ILE A 194 -21.52 11.13 7.57
C ILE A 194 -20.24 11.29 6.76
#